data_AF-A0A924YQD1-F1
#
_entry.id   AF-A0A924YQD1-F1
#
_cell.length_a   1.000
_cell.length_b   1.000
_cell.length_c   1.000
_cell.angle_alpha   90.00
_cell.angle_beta   90.00
_cell.angle_gamma   90.00
#
_symmetry.space_group_name_H-M   'P 1'
#
loop_
_entity.id
_entity.type
_entity.pdbx_description
1 polymer ?
#
loop_
_entity_poly.entity_id
_entity_poly.type
_entity_poly.pdbx_seq_one_letter_code
_entity_poly.pdbx_strand_id
1 'polypeptide(L)'
;KVRLGVVALSGPGLAGGGVGKTDFPPGARADPLTPQYRILRAIKRNYPKPHATHYAIETEPNMLAVVTMLSDKPHYSRPPNNVGRAVLYVAHHSADAELTDEPLIRELLAAEPGAAFYALDVRGIGESRPDTCGADQFARPYGSDFFYSAHSIMLDRPYVGQKTFDVLRVLDWLSSFGQREIHLAAKGWGTLPATFAAVLAKTVTQVTLKESLDSYASLAEDEDYKWPLSSFVPGVLSRFDLPDCYRELSQSKKLVQT
;
A
#
# COMPACT_ATOMS: atom_id res chain seq x y z
N LYS A 1 -8.73 -21.21 13.58
CA LYS A 1 -7.64 -20.73 14.48
C LYS A 1 -6.30 -21.28 13.99
N VAL A 2 -5.65 -20.60 13.05
CA VAL A 2 -4.32 -20.97 12.56
C VAL A 2 -3.33 -19.97 13.15
N ARG A 3 -2.39 -20.48 13.94
CA ARG A 3 -1.36 -19.71 14.62
C ARG A 3 -0.27 -19.40 13.60
N LEU A 4 0.00 -18.11 13.34
CA LEU A 4 1.12 -17.66 12.51
C LEU A 4 2.44 -18.10 13.16
N GLY A 5 3.09 -19.10 12.54
CA GLY A 5 4.43 -19.54 12.91
C GLY A 5 5.47 -18.67 12.22
N VAL A 6 6.16 -17.83 13.01
CA VAL A 6 7.38 -17.13 12.61
C VAL A 6 8.47 -18.18 12.40
N VAL A 7 9.10 -18.21 11.22
CA VAL A 7 10.38 -18.90 11.06
C VAL A 7 11.48 -17.89 11.28
N ALA A 8 12.02 -17.90 12.49
CA ALA A 8 13.36 -17.39 12.74
C ALA A 8 14.34 -18.45 12.23
N LEU A 9 15.14 -18.13 11.22
CA LEU A 9 16.30 -18.93 10.87
C LEU A 9 17.40 -18.62 11.90
N SER A 10 17.39 -19.33 13.02
CA SER A 10 18.54 -19.45 13.93
C SER A 10 19.14 -20.84 13.73
N GLY A 11 20.37 -20.91 13.21
CA GLY A 11 21.15 -22.14 13.11
C GLY A 11 21.57 -22.70 14.48
N PRO A 12 21.87 -24.00 14.59
CA PRO A 12 22.02 -24.69 15.86
C PRO A 12 23.33 -24.34 16.58
N GLY A 13 23.22 -24.18 17.89
CA GLY A 13 24.35 -23.94 18.78
C GLY A 13 25.21 -25.19 19.00
N LEU A 14 26.52 -24.96 19.01
CA LEU A 14 27.47 -25.82 19.71
C LEU A 14 28.20 -24.94 20.73
N ALA A 15 28.21 -25.42 21.97
CA ALA A 15 28.78 -24.77 23.13
C ALA A 15 30.32 -24.81 23.11
N GLY A 16 30.95 -23.77 23.68
CA GLY A 16 32.30 -23.87 24.24
C GLY A 16 33.28 -22.77 23.81
N GLY A 17 33.49 -21.81 24.72
CA GLY A 17 34.82 -21.25 25.01
C GLY A 17 35.36 -20.12 24.13
N GLY A 18 35.75 -19.02 24.79
CA GLY A 18 36.95 -18.25 24.41
C GLY A 18 36.74 -17.03 23.51
N VAL A 19 36.82 -15.86 24.14
CA VAL A 19 37.31 -14.56 23.65
C VAL A 19 37.63 -14.44 22.15
N GLY A 20 36.83 -13.63 21.46
CA GLY A 20 37.17 -13.01 20.19
C GLY A 20 36.10 -11.99 19.82
N LYS A 21 36.39 -10.69 20.01
CA LYS A 21 35.57 -9.62 19.41
C LYS A 21 35.65 -9.77 17.90
N THR A 22 34.67 -10.40 17.29
CA THR A 22 34.36 -10.20 15.88
C THR A 22 33.30 -9.13 15.82
N ASP A 23 33.74 -7.89 15.64
CA ASP A 23 32.88 -6.79 15.26
C ASP A 23 32.25 -7.18 13.91
N PHE A 24 31.03 -7.71 13.94
CA PHE A 24 30.16 -7.70 12.77
C PHE A 24 29.96 -6.22 12.40
N PRO A 25 30.30 -5.79 11.18
CA PRO A 25 30.02 -4.43 10.80
C PRO A 25 28.52 -4.20 10.96
N PRO A 26 28.08 -3.10 11.59
CA PRO A 26 26.66 -2.77 11.63
C PRO A 26 26.21 -2.72 10.18
N GLY A 27 25.26 -3.60 9.82
CA GLY A 27 24.64 -3.57 8.50
C GLY A 27 24.31 -2.12 8.18
N ALA A 28 24.77 -1.65 7.01
CA ALA A 28 24.72 -0.24 6.60
C ALA A 28 23.47 0.43 7.18
N ARG A 29 23.66 1.44 8.03
CA ARG A 29 22.57 2.21 8.63
C ARG A 29 21.63 2.57 7.48
N ALA A 30 20.41 2.04 7.52
CA ALA A 30 19.40 2.41 6.55
C ALA A 30 19.32 3.94 6.54
N ASP A 31 19.25 4.53 5.35
CA ASP A 31 18.89 5.93 5.21
C ASP A 31 17.65 6.17 6.10
N PRO A 32 17.68 7.11 7.07
CA PRO A 32 16.56 7.36 7.96
C PRO A 32 15.24 7.68 7.23
N LEU A 33 15.31 8.01 5.93
CA LEU A 33 14.15 8.22 5.06
C LEU A 33 13.59 6.92 4.45
N THR A 34 14.34 5.81 4.43
CA THR A 34 13.88 4.53 3.89
C THR A 34 13.16 3.72 4.97
N PRO A 35 11.88 3.37 4.79
CA PRO A 35 11.14 2.62 5.78
C PRO A 35 11.70 1.21 5.95
N GLN A 36 11.66 0.72 7.19
CA GLN A 36 12.01 -0.65 7.49
C GLN A 36 10.97 -1.60 6.89
N TYR A 37 11.39 -2.81 6.53
CA TYR A 37 10.47 -3.79 5.98
C TYR A 37 10.90 -5.21 6.31
N ARG A 38 9.94 -6.13 6.23
CA ARG A 38 10.13 -7.56 6.42
C ARG A 38 9.73 -8.29 5.15
N ILE A 39 10.48 -9.32 4.80
CA ILE A 39 10.13 -10.23 3.72
C ILE A 39 9.26 -11.32 4.33
N LEU A 40 8.01 -11.41 3.87
CA LEU A 40 7.07 -12.41 4.37
C LEU A 40 7.28 -13.73 3.63
N ARG A 41 6.80 -14.81 4.25
CA ARG A 41 6.85 -16.14 3.64
C ARG A 41 6.07 -16.11 2.33
N ALA A 42 6.67 -16.65 1.28
CA ALA A 42 5.99 -16.84 0.00
C ALA A 42 4.83 -17.83 0.13
N ILE A 43 3.68 -17.44 -0.40
CA ILE A 43 2.48 -18.26 -0.47
C ILE A 43 2.11 -18.41 -1.93
N LYS A 44 1.81 -19.64 -2.37
CA LYS A 44 1.36 -19.89 -3.74
C LYS A 44 -0.09 -19.40 -3.90
N ARG A 45 -0.30 -18.50 -4.85
CA ARG A 45 -1.61 -17.94 -5.22
C ARG A 45 -1.79 -17.99 -6.74
N ASN A 46 -3.02 -17.82 -7.20
CA ASN A 46 -3.34 -17.80 -8.64
C ASN A 46 -3.20 -16.39 -9.22
N TYR A 47 -2.02 -15.79 -9.03
CA TYR A 47 -1.74 -14.44 -9.52
C TYR A 47 -1.41 -14.43 -11.02
N PRO A 48 -1.42 -13.25 -11.68
CA PRO A 48 -1.15 -13.14 -13.11
C PRO A 48 0.29 -13.52 -13.50
N LYS A 49 1.23 -13.48 -12.55
CA LYS A 49 2.60 -13.98 -12.72
C LYS A 49 2.84 -15.23 -11.86
N PRO A 50 3.73 -16.15 -12.28
CA PRO A 50 3.93 -17.43 -11.61
C PRO A 50 4.52 -17.32 -10.20
N HIS A 51 5.16 -16.19 -9.86
CA HIS A 51 5.75 -15.96 -8.56
C HIS A 51 5.34 -14.61 -7.99
N ALA A 52 5.29 -14.55 -6.66
CA ALA A 52 5.10 -13.31 -5.93
C ALA A 52 5.90 -13.32 -4.62
N THR A 53 6.30 -12.12 -4.20
CA THR A 53 6.99 -11.87 -2.94
C THR A 53 6.21 -10.84 -2.15
N HIS A 54 5.96 -11.12 -0.88
CA HIS A 54 5.22 -10.22 0.00
C HIS A 54 6.18 -9.50 0.94
N TYR A 55 5.99 -8.20 1.10
CA TYR A 55 6.77 -7.33 1.97
C TYR A 55 5.83 -6.63 2.94
N ALA A 56 6.16 -6.66 4.23
CA ALA A 56 5.49 -5.81 5.22
C ALA A 56 6.38 -4.59 5.49
N ILE A 57 5.96 -3.44 5.01
CA ILE A 57 6.67 -2.17 5.13
C ILE A 57 6.15 -1.45 6.37
N GLU A 58 7.05 -1.13 7.30
CA GLU A 58 6.72 -0.35 8.49
C GLU A 58 6.68 1.13 8.12
N THR A 59 5.46 1.65 7.97
CA THR A 59 5.22 3.03 7.54
C THR A 59 5.28 3.99 8.72
N GLU A 60 4.83 3.53 9.89
CA GLU A 60 4.98 4.16 11.20
C GLU A 60 5.27 3.08 12.24
N PRO A 61 5.77 3.41 13.46
CA PRO A 61 6.02 2.42 14.49
C PRO A 61 4.83 1.49 14.73
N ASN A 62 5.02 0.19 14.46
CA ASN A 62 4.01 -0.87 14.54
C ASN A 62 2.86 -0.82 13.51
N MET A 63 2.93 0.04 12.50
CA MET A 63 1.95 0.12 11.41
C MET A 63 2.56 -0.42 10.12
N LEU A 64 1.88 -1.40 9.52
CA LEU A 64 2.38 -2.12 8.36
C LEU A 64 1.49 -1.88 7.14
N ALA A 65 2.12 -1.52 6.03
CA ALA A 65 1.57 -1.62 4.69
C ALA A 65 2.09 -2.89 4.03
N VAL A 66 1.24 -3.66 3.36
CA VAL A 66 1.64 -4.94 2.75
C VAL A 66 1.74 -4.77 1.25
N VAL A 67 2.92 -5.05 0.71
CA VAL A 67 3.22 -4.97 -0.72
C VAL A 67 3.44 -6.36 -1.28
N THR A 68 2.76 -6.69 -2.37
CA THR A 68 2.95 -7.92 -3.16
C THR A 68 3.64 -7.56 -4.47
N MET A 69 4.88 -8.00 -4.66
CA MET A 69 5.61 -7.88 -5.92
C MET A 69 5.36 -9.11 -6.79
N LEU A 70 5.02 -8.92 -8.05
CA LEU A 70 4.87 -10.00 -9.02
C LEU A 70 6.18 -10.24 -9.79
N SER A 71 6.53 -11.50 -10.06
CA SER A 71 7.74 -11.85 -10.80
C SER A 71 7.61 -13.11 -11.66
N ASP A 72 8.36 -13.15 -12.76
CA ASP A 72 8.41 -14.31 -13.67
C ASP A 72 9.38 -15.40 -13.17
N LYS A 73 10.29 -15.03 -12.26
CA LYS A 73 11.25 -15.93 -11.61
C LYS A 73 10.99 -16.00 -10.11
N PRO A 74 11.30 -17.11 -9.43
CA PRO A 74 11.25 -17.18 -7.99
C PRO A 74 12.13 -16.08 -7.38
N HIS A 75 11.55 -15.29 -6.48
CA HIS A 75 12.25 -14.24 -5.76
C HIS A 75 11.78 -14.23 -4.31
N TYR A 76 12.71 -14.45 -3.38
CA TYR A 76 12.42 -14.54 -1.94
C TYR A 76 13.44 -13.72 -1.13
N SER A 77 13.81 -12.56 -1.68
CA SER A 77 14.82 -11.68 -1.11
C SER A 77 14.35 -10.23 -1.16
N ARG A 78 15.27 -9.31 -0.83
CA ARG A 78 15.04 -7.86 -0.94
C ARG A 78 14.63 -7.52 -2.37
N PRO A 79 13.73 -6.53 -2.57
CA PRO A 79 13.37 -6.11 -3.92
C PRO A 79 14.62 -5.91 -4.78
N PRO A 80 14.63 -6.41 -6.01
CA PRO A 80 15.77 -6.24 -6.88
C PRO A 80 15.99 -4.75 -7.15
N ASN A 81 17.25 -4.36 -7.29
CA ASN A 81 17.60 -3.00 -7.71
C ASN A 81 17.15 -2.80 -9.15
N ASN A 82 15.96 -2.24 -9.30
CA ASN A 82 15.27 -2.05 -10.56
C ASN A 82 15.37 -0.58 -10.92
N VAL A 83 16.35 -0.24 -11.77
CA VAL A 83 16.46 1.11 -12.31
C VAL A 83 15.45 1.23 -13.44
N GLY A 84 14.34 1.91 -13.18
CA GLY A 84 13.35 2.18 -14.22
C GLY A 84 11.95 2.44 -13.70
N ARG A 85 11.00 1.87 -14.45
CA ARG A 85 9.57 2.11 -14.31
C ARG A 85 8.89 1.00 -13.50
N ALA A 86 7.99 1.38 -12.61
CA ALA A 86 7.17 0.47 -11.83
C ALA A 86 5.70 0.86 -11.87
N VAL A 87 4.83 -0.14 -11.78
CA VAL A 87 3.41 0.02 -11.49
C VAL A 87 3.19 -0.32 -10.02
N LEU A 88 2.60 0.62 -9.28
CA LEU A 88 2.11 0.41 -7.92
C LEU A 88 0.58 0.47 -7.94
N TYR A 89 -0.07 -0.65 -7.67
CA TYR A 89 -1.53 -0.75 -7.59
C TYR A 89 -2.01 -0.66 -6.13
N VAL A 90 -2.83 0.32 -5.79
CA VAL A 90 -3.44 0.48 -4.45
C VAL A 90 -4.82 -0.14 -4.44
N ALA A 91 -4.99 -1.18 -3.62
CA ALA A 91 -6.19 -2.00 -3.61
C ALA A 91 -7.41 -1.27 -3.02
N HIS A 92 -8.60 -1.69 -3.45
CA HIS A 92 -9.87 -1.24 -2.89
C HIS A 92 -10.14 -1.91 -1.53
N HIS A 93 -9.99 -3.23 -1.47
CA HIS A 93 -10.34 -4.06 -0.31
C HIS A 93 -9.27 -5.09 0.05
N SER A 94 -8.60 -5.66 -0.96
CA SER A 94 -7.55 -6.66 -0.77
C SER A 94 -6.75 -6.84 -2.06
N ALA A 95 -5.44 -6.58 -2.00
CA ALA A 95 -4.52 -6.83 -3.09
C ALA A 95 -4.48 -8.32 -3.48
N ASP A 96 -4.57 -9.25 -2.52
CA ASP A 96 -4.56 -10.71 -2.79
C ASP A 96 -5.77 -11.12 -3.66
N ALA A 97 -6.97 -10.63 -3.34
CA ALA A 97 -8.17 -10.91 -4.12
C ALA A 97 -8.14 -10.20 -5.48
N GLU A 98 -7.82 -8.92 -5.49
CA GLU A 98 -7.85 -8.09 -6.71
C GLU A 98 -6.78 -8.52 -7.73
N LEU A 99 -5.61 -8.96 -7.28
CA LEU A 99 -4.60 -9.54 -8.19
C LEU A 99 -5.15 -10.73 -9.00
N THR A 100 -6.13 -11.47 -8.47
CA THR A 100 -6.72 -12.63 -9.15
C THR A 100 -7.87 -12.22 -10.07
N ASP A 101 -8.76 -11.36 -9.55
CA ASP A 101 -10.09 -11.15 -10.11
C ASP A 101 -10.26 -9.82 -10.85
N GLU A 102 -9.42 -8.82 -10.62
CA GLU A 102 -9.59 -7.47 -11.17
C GLU A 102 -9.02 -7.35 -12.60
N PRO A 103 -9.86 -7.03 -13.61
CA PRO A 103 -9.40 -6.90 -15.00
C PRO A 103 -8.33 -5.81 -15.21
N LEU A 104 -8.41 -4.70 -14.47
CA LEU A 104 -7.46 -3.59 -14.58
C LEU A 104 -6.00 -4.06 -14.33
N ILE A 105 -5.78 -5.03 -13.46
CA ILE A 105 -4.44 -5.58 -13.20
C ILE A 105 -3.84 -6.19 -14.48
N ARG A 106 -4.66 -6.93 -15.24
CA ARG A 106 -4.21 -7.57 -16.49
C ARG A 106 -3.95 -6.54 -17.58
N GLU A 107 -4.78 -5.51 -17.66
CA GLU A 107 -4.60 -4.38 -18.59
C GLU A 107 -3.30 -3.63 -18.30
N LEU A 108 -3.02 -3.33 -17.02
CA LEU A 108 -1.79 -2.66 -16.60
C LEU A 108 -0.54 -3.51 -16.90
N LEU A 109 -0.59 -4.82 -16.62
CA LEU A 109 0.50 -5.74 -16.95
C LEU A 109 0.76 -5.85 -18.45
N ALA A 110 -0.30 -5.85 -19.26
CA ALA A 110 -0.20 -5.89 -20.72
C ALA A 110 0.31 -4.57 -21.31
N ALA A 111 -0.09 -3.43 -20.73
CA ALA A 111 0.36 -2.11 -21.15
C ALA A 111 1.83 -1.83 -20.77
N GLU A 112 2.33 -2.45 -19.70
CA GLU A 112 3.69 -2.22 -19.17
C GLU A 112 4.46 -3.52 -18.88
N PRO A 113 4.71 -4.39 -19.90
CA PRO A 113 5.30 -5.73 -19.69
C PRO A 113 6.72 -5.70 -19.12
N GLY A 114 7.45 -4.59 -19.32
CA GLY A 114 8.80 -4.38 -18.79
C GLY A 114 8.85 -3.68 -17.43
N ALA A 115 7.72 -3.19 -16.90
CA ALA A 115 7.68 -2.53 -15.61
C ALA A 115 7.62 -3.55 -14.46
N ALA A 116 8.28 -3.22 -13.35
CA ALA A 116 8.07 -3.98 -12.11
C ALA A 116 6.65 -3.73 -11.59
N PHE A 117 5.95 -4.78 -11.16
CA PHE A 117 4.55 -4.67 -10.72
C PHE A 117 4.43 -4.97 -9.23
N TYR A 118 3.81 -4.04 -8.52
CA TYR A 118 3.55 -4.11 -7.09
C TYR A 118 2.07 -3.85 -6.82
N ALA A 119 1.46 -4.63 -5.95
CA ALA A 119 0.13 -4.34 -5.39
C ALA A 119 0.27 -4.03 -3.90
N LEU A 120 -0.54 -3.12 -3.39
CA LEU A 120 -0.43 -2.54 -2.06
C LEU A 120 -1.77 -2.61 -1.32
N ASP A 121 -1.74 -3.23 -0.15
CA ASP A 121 -2.70 -3.04 0.93
C ASP A 121 -2.19 -1.96 1.89
N VAL A 122 -2.85 -0.80 1.87
CA VAL A 122 -2.67 0.22 2.92
C VAL A 122 -3.25 -0.28 4.25
N ARG A 123 -2.93 0.39 5.36
CA ARG A 123 -3.43 -0.01 6.68
C ARG A 123 -4.95 -0.17 6.69
N GLY A 124 -5.43 -1.21 7.36
CA GLY A 124 -6.86 -1.46 7.58
C GLY A 124 -7.56 -2.23 6.47
N ILE A 125 -6.88 -2.61 5.39
CA ILE A 125 -7.43 -3.47 4.33
C ILE A 125 -6.53 -4.67 4.04
N GLY A 126 -7.03 -5.61 3.23
CA GLY A 126 -6.34 -6.84 2.85
C GLY A 126 -5.76 -7.61 4.03
N GLU A 127 -4.47 -7.91 3.96
CA GLU A 127 -3.76 -8.67 5.00
C GLU A 127 -3.69 -7.95 6.37
N SER A 128 -3.90 -6.62 6.38
CA SER A 128 -3.93 -5.82 7.61
C SER A 128 -5.35 -5.53 8.12
N ARG A 129 -6.38 -6.16 7.52
CA ARG A 129 -7.78 -5.93 7.88
C ARG A 129 -8.04 -6.33 9.35
N PRO A 130 -8.55 -5.41 10.17
CA PRO A 130 -8.82 -5.69 11.58
C PRO A 130 -10.12 -6.46 11.79
N ASP A 131 -10.10 -7.35 12.78
CA ASP A 131 -11.27 -8.11 13.28
C ASP A 131 -11.68 -7.68 14.70
N THR A 132 -11.35 -6.44 15.09
CA THR A 132 -11.53 -5.93 16.46
C THR A 132 -13.00 -5.86 16.90
N CYS A 133 -13.91 -5.66 15.95
CA CYS A 133 -15.35 -5.61 16.21
C CYS A 133 -16.05 -6.98 16.07
N GLY A 134 -15.29 -8.06 15.91
CA GLY A 134 -15.80 -9.42 15.71
C GLY A 134 -15.87 -9.83 14.24
N ALA A 135 -16.03 -11.15 14.04
CA ALA A 135 -15.96 -11.79 12.72
C ALA A 135 -16.96 -11.19 11.72
N ASP A 136 -16.47 -10.92 10.51
CA ASP A 136 -17.25 -10.41 9.37
C ASP A 136 -17.98 -9.10 9.65
N GLN A 137 -17.49 -8.31 10.61
CA GLN A 137 -18.07 -7.00 10.96
C GLN A 137 -17.39 -5.82 10.25
N PHE A 138 -16.28 -6.03 9.53
CA PHE A 138 -15.41 -4.94 9.07
C PHE A 138 -16.14 -3.74 8.41
N ALA A 139 -17.01 -3.98 7.44
CA ALA A 139 -17.73 -2.94 6.69
C ALA A 139 -19.17 -2.70 7.19
N ARG A 140 -19.59 -3.34 8.29
CA ARG A 140 -20.93 -3.14 8.86
C ARG A 140 -20.99 -1.83 9.65
N PRO A 141 -22.19 -1.28 9.92
CA PRO A 141 -22.34 -0.17 10.86
C PRO A 141 -21.68 -0.50 12.20
N TYR A 142 -20.87 0.42 12.74
CA TYR A 142 -20.05 0.20 13.94
C TYR A 142 -19.02 -0.95 13.84
N GLY A 143 -18.73 -1.38 12.63
CA GLY A 143 -17.68 -2.35 12.30
C GLY A 143 -16.27 -1.79 12.46
N SER A 144 -15.27 -2.63 12.19
CA SER A 144 -13.88 -2.26 12.41
C SER A 144 -13.45 -1.04 11.60
N ASP A 145 -13.85 -0.90 10.32
CA ASP A 145 -13.47 0.29 9.52
C ASP A 145 -14.00 1.58 10.17
N PHE A 146 -15.28 1.59 10.57
CA PHE A 146 -15.88 2.70 11.30
C PHE A 146 -15.15 2.96 12.62
N PHE A 147 -14.89 1.91 13.41
CA PHE A 147 -14.27 2.01 14.73
C PHE A 147 -12.90 2.70 14.65
N TYR A 148 -12.00 2.24 13.76
CA TYR A 148 -10.69 2.85 13.60
C TYR A 148 -10.78 4.26 13.01
N SER A 149 -11.73 4.52 12.12
CA SER A 149 -11.92 5.84 11.51
C SER A 149 -12.43 6.88 12.50
N ALA A 150 -13.41 6.53 13.33
CA ALA A 150 -13.94 7.40 14.38
C ALA A 150 -12.84 7.77 15.39
N HIS A 151 -12.04 6.79 15.84
CA HIS A 151 -10.91 7.07 16.73
C HIS A 151 -9.83 7.93 16.06
N SER A 152 -9.56 7.68 14.78
CA SER A 152 -8.60 8.47 14.00
C SER A 152 -9.04 9.95 13.90
N ILE A 153 -10.34 10.21 13.76
CA ILE A 153 -10.89 11.57 13.79
C ILE A 153 -10.75 12.20 15.18
N MET A 154 -11.07 11.46 16.25
CA MET A 154 -10.92 11.96 17.64
C MET A 154 -9.46 12.29 18.00
N LEU A 155 -8.49 11.73 17.28
CA LEU A 155 -7.06 12.00 17.46
C LEU A 155 -6.51 13.02 16.45
N ASP A 156 -7.36 13.74 15.71
CA ASP A 156 -6.99 14.71 14.68
C ASP A 156 -6.09 14.14 13.57
N ARG A 157 -6.21 12.83 13.31
CA ARG A 157 -5.41 12.09 12.32
C ARG A 157 -6.32 11.26 11.42
N PRO A 158 -7.11 11.87 10.51
CA PRO A 158 -8.10 11.16 9.71
C PRO A 158 -7.52 9.95 8.98
N TYR A 159 -8.29 8.87 8.90
CA TYR A 159 -7.75 7.56 8.53
C TYR A 159 -7.27 7.52 7.07
N VAL A 160 -7.94 8.23 6.15
CA VAL A 160 -7.46 8.41 4.76
C VAL A 160 -6.11 9.15 4.71
N GLY A 161 -5.86 10.11 5.61
CA GLY A 161 -4.56 10.79 5.70
C GLY A 161 -3.45 9.83 6.14
N GLN A 162 -3.75 8.93 7.07
CA GLN A 162 -2.83 7.87 7.47
C GLN A 162 -2.59 6.85 6.34
N LYS A 163 -3.64 6.43 5.62
CA LYS A 163 -3.52 5.56 4.44
C LYS A 163 -2.72 6.24 3.31
N THR A 164 -2.85 7.55 3.13
CA THR A 164 -2.04 8.34 2.19
C THR A 164 -0.56 8.30 2.58
N PHE A 165 -0.28 8.42 3.88
CA PHE A 165 1.08 8.32 4.40
C PHE A 165 1.68 6.94 4.12
N ASP A 166 0.89 5.85 4.18
CA ASP A 166 1.35 4.52 3.80
C ASP A 166 1.81 4.46 2.34
N VAL A 167 0.99 4.99 1.43
CA VAL A 167 1.35 5.05 0.00
C VAL A 167 2.64 5.84 -0.19
N LEU A 168 2.79 7.01 0.44
CA LEU A 168 4.02 7.81 0.38
C LEU A 168 5.25 7.05 0.88
N ARG A 169 5.14 6.29 1.98
CA ARG A 169 6.26 5.48 2.49
C ARG A 169 6.59 4.31 1.58
N VAL A 170 5.59 3.70 0.95
CA VAL A 170 5.82 2.66 -0.06
C VAL A 170 6.54 3.25 -1.29
N LEU A 171 6.18 4.47 -1.71
CA LEU A 171 6.88 5.16 -2.81
C LEU A 171 8.34 5.45 -2.47
N ASP A 172 8.65 5.89 -1.24
CA ASP A 172 10.03 6.07 -0.78
C ASP A 172 10.80 4.74 -0.75
N TRP A 173 10.14 3.69 -0.25
CA TRP A 173 10.70 2.35 -0.22
C TRP A 173 11.07 1.86 -1.63
N LEU A 174 10.16 1.99 -2.59
CA LEU A 174 10.43 1.65 -4.00
C LEU A 174 11.59 2.48 -4.56
N SER A 175 11.64 3.77 -4.22
CA SER A 175 12.71 4.68 -4.65
C SER A 175 14.09 4.27 -4.12
N SER A 176 14.14 3.72 -2.91
CA SER A 176 15.38 3.20 -2.30
C SER A 176 15.97 2.00 -3.07
N PHE A 177 15.16 1.28 -3.85
CA PHE A 177 15.58 0.20 -4.75
C PHE A 177 15.77 0.65 -6.20
N GLY A 178 15.80 1.95 -6.45
CA GLY A 178 16.11 2.52 -7.78
C GLY A 178 14.90 2.76 -8.68
N GLN A 179 13.67 2.55 -8.20
CA GLN A 179 12.48 2.93 -8.96
C GLN A 179 12.36 4.44 -9.02
N ARG A 180 12.38 5.02 -10.23
CA ARG A 180 12.36 6.49 -10.40
C ARG A 180 11.11 6.99 -11.10
N GLU A 181 10.44 6.13 -11.86
CA GLU A 181 9.20 6.46 -12.55
C GLU A 181 8.10 5.50 -12.11
N ILE A 182 7.11 6.01 -11.39
CA ILE A 182 6.03 5.19 -10.85
C ILE A 182 4.72 5.55 -11.53
N HIS A 183 4.07 4.54 -12.11
CA HIS A 183 2.67 4.57 -12.45
C HIS A 183 1.87 4.12 -11.22
N LEU A 184 1.17 5.05 -10.58
CA LEU A 184 0.29 4.77 -9.46
C LEU A 184 -1.13 4.45 -9.96
N ALA A 185 -1.50 3.18 -9.92
CA ALA A 185 -2.86 2.74 -10.22
C ALA A 185 -3.64 2.50 -8.93
N ALA A 186 -4.95 2.69 -8.92
CA ALA A 186 -5.77 2.44 -7.75
C ALA A 186 -7.22 2.15 -8.12
N LYS A 187 -7.92 1.42 -7.24
CA LYS A 187 -9.36 1.13 -7.38
C LYS A 187 -10.14 1.51 -6.13
N GLY A 188 -11.38 1.98 -6.30
CA GLY A 188 -12.36 2.19 -5.23
C GLY A 188 -11.76 2.98 -4.06
N TRP A 189 -11.80 2.41 -2.85
CA TRP A 189 -11.26 3.06 -1.64
C TRP A 189 -9.76 3.37 -1.70
N GLY A 190 -8.98 2.64 -2.51
CA GLY A 190 -7.56 2.90 -2.73
C GLY A 190 -7.31 4.17 -3.54
N THR A 191 -8.30 4.66 -4.29
CA THR A 191 -8.14 5.85 -5.16
C THR A 191 -7.89 7.14 -4.36
N LEU A 192 -8.50 7.29 -3.19
CA LEU A 192 -8.31 8.48 -2.35
C LEU A 192 -6.88 8.63 -1.81
N PRO A 193 -6.31 7.64 -1.08
CA PRO A 193 -4.93 7.75 -0.64
C PRO A 193 -3.95 7.80 -1.80
N ALA A 194 -4.24 7.14 -2.93
CA ALA A 194 -3.43 7.24 -4.13
C ALA A 194 -3.45 8.66 -4.74
N THR A 195 -4.62 9.29 -4.82
CA THR A 195 -4.78 10.66 -5.32
C THR A 195 -3.97 11.65 -4.49
N PHE A 196 -4.14 11.63 -3.17
CA PHE A 196 -3.41 12.53 -2.29
C PHE A 196 -1.90 12.27 -2.31
N ALA A 197 -1.48 11.00 -2.33
CA ALA A 197 -0.07 10.66 -2.42
C ALA A 197 0.54 11.12 -3.75
N ALA A 198 -0.19 10.95 -4.86
CA ALA A 198 0.27 11.37 -6.18
C ALA A 198 0.49 12.89 -6.25
N VAL A 199 -0.41 13.70 -5.67
CA VAL A 199 -0.25 15.17 -5.64
C VAL A 199 1.08 15.56 -4.96
N LEU A 200 1.48 14.82 -3.93
CA LEU A 200 2.67 15.12 -3.13
C LEU A 200 3.96 14.48 -3.68
N ALA A 201 3.86 13.33 -4.34
CA ALA A 201 5.00 12.52 -4.75
C ALA A 201 5.54 12.90 -6.14
N LYS A 202 6.83 13.23 -6.20
CA LYS A 202 7.54 13.54 -7.46
C LYS A 202 7.88 12.31 -8.29
N THR A 203 8.01 11.14 -7.67
CA THR A 203 8.34 9.87 -8.33
C THR A 203 7.18 9.31 -9.14
N VAL A 204 5.94 9.76 -8.86
CA VAL A 204 4.75 9.36 -9.60
C VAL A 204 4.65 10.19 -10.88
N THR A 205 4.68 9.53 -12.03
CA THR A 205 4.63 10.17 -13.37
C THR A 205 3.30 9.92 -14.10
N GLN A 206 2.59 8.86 -13.71
CA GLN A 206 1.28 8.49 -14.26
C GLN A 206 0.36 8.02 -13.13
N VAL A 207 -0.93 8.34 -13.25
CA VAL A 207 -1.97 7.95 -12.31
C VAL A 207 -3.15 7.34 -13.08
N THR A 208 -3.59 6.15 -12.66
CA THR A 208 -4.83 5.53 -13.18
C THR A 208 -5.77 5.26 -12.00
N LEU A 209 -6.96 5.85 -12.02
CA LEU A 209 -7.95 5.70 -10.97
C LEU A 209 -9.19 5.01 -11.55
N LYS A 210 -9.57 3.88 -10.96
CA LYS A 210 -10.79 3.15 -11.31
C LYS A 210 -11.81 3.25 -10.19
N GLU A 211 -13.07 3.56 -10.51
CA GLU A 211 -14.13 3.71 -9.50
C GLU A 211 -13.76 4.73 -8.42
N SER A 212 -13.14 5.85 -8.82
CA SER A 212 -12.79 6.95 -7.90
C SER A 212 -14.00 7.75 -7.47
N LEU A 213 -13.92 8.39 -6.30
CA LEU A 213 -14.92 9.37 -5.88
C LEU A 213 -14.77 10.65 -6.72
N ASP A 214 -15.84 11.12 -7.35
CA ASP A 214 -15.76 12.30 -8.21
C ASP A 214 -15.49 13.60 -7.44
N SER A 215 -16.17 13.77 -6.29
CA SER A 215 -16.15 14.99 -5.49
C SER A 215 -16.64 14.73 -4.06
N TYR A 216 -16.01 15.37 -3.07
CA TYR A 216 -16.52 15.43 -1.70
C TYR A 216 -17.76 16.31 -1.60
N ALA A 217 -17.90 17.35 -2.43
CA ALA A 217 -19.09 18.21 -2.43
C ALA A 217 -20.32 17.42 -2.90
N SER A 218 -20.20 16.70 -4.02
CA SER A 218 -21.27 15.82 -4.50
C SER A 218 -21.64 14.75 -3.47
N LEU A 219 -20.65 14.20 -2.76
CA LEU A 219 -20.88 13.22 -1.70
C LEU A 219 -21.62 13.82 -0.50
N ALA A 220 -21.33 15.06 -0.14
CA ALA A 220 -21.94 15.74 0.99
C ALA A 220 -23.41 16.14 0.72
N GLU A 221 -23.77 16.27 -0.55
CA GLU A 221 -25.14 16.56 -1.00
C GLU A 221 -25.99 15.29 -1.20
N ASP A 222 -25.38 14.11 -1.21
CA ASP A 222 -26.07 12.83 -1.39
C ASP A 222 -26.56 12.26 -0.03
N GLU A 223 -27.84 11.94 0.05
CA GLU A 223 -28.44 11.32 1.24
C GLU A 223 -27.95 9.86 1.43
N ASP A 224 -27.64 9.17 0.33
CA ASP A 224 -27.34 7.73 0.30
C ASP A 224 -25.99 7.45 -0.40
N TYR A 225 -24.89 7.61 0.34
CA TYR A 225 -23.55 7.31 -0.18
C TYR A 225 -22.98 5.95 0.28
N LYS A 226 -22.11 5.37 -0.56
CA LYS A 226 -21.47 4.05 -0.33
C LYS A 226 -20.00 4.11 0.11
N TRP A 227 -19.49 5.30 0.40
CA TRP A 227 -18.11 5.51 0.87
C TRP A 227 -18.02 5.40 2.40
N PRO A 228 -17.05 4.67 2.94
CA PRO A 228 -16.92 4.49 4.39
C PRO A 228 -16.38 5.76 5.06
N LEU A 229 -16.57 5.86 6.37
CA LEU A 229 -16.01 6.95 7.18
C LEU A 229 -14.47 7.04 7.03
N SER A 230 -13.79 5.92 6.75
CA SER A 230 -12.35 5.89 6.51
C SER A 230 -11.88 6.68 5.29
N SER A 231 -12.80 7.12 4.44
CA SER A 231 -12.55 7.93 3.24
C SER A 231 -12.68 9.44 3.47
N PHE A 232 -13.14 9.87 4.65
CA PHE A 232 -13.49 11.28 4.89
C PHE A 232 -12.38 12.05 5.58
N VAL A 233 -12.20 13.29 5.13
CA VAL A 233 -11.30 14.27 5.73
C VAL A 233 -12.17 15.37 6.35
N PRO A 234 -12.20 15.50 7.69
CA PRO A 234 -12.97 16.54 8.36
C PRO A 234 -12.64 17.94 7.83
N GLY A 235 -13.66 18.69 7.44
CA GLY A 235 -13.53 20.08 6.97
C GLY A 235 -12.87 20.26 5.61
N VAL A 236 -12.68 19.20 4.80
CA VAL A 236 -11.96 19.27 3.52
C VAL A 236 -12.49 20.34 2.57
N LEU A 237 -13.82 20.46 2.44
CA LEU A 237 -14.49 21.43 1.56
C LEU A 237 -14.26 22.89 1.95
N SER A 238 -13.74 23.17 3.15
CA SER A 238 -13.30 24.52 3.52
C SER A 238 -11.94 24.91 2.90
N ARG A 239 -11.24 23.94 2.29
CA ARG A 239 -9.89 24.10 1.74
C ARG A 239 -9.81 23.73 0.26
N PHE A 240 -10.34 22.57 -0.13
CA PHE A 240 -10.31 22.06 -1.51
C PHE A 240 -11.32 20.92 -1.71
N ASP A 241 -11.51 20.50 -2.96
CA ASP A 241 -12.24 19.29 -3.33
C ASP A 241 -11.41 18.37 -4.26
N LEU A 242 -11.83 17.12 -4.45
CA LEU A 242 -11.15 16.14 -5.31
C LEU A 242 -10.97 16.61 -6.76
N PRO A 243 -11.91 17.34 -7.40
CA PRO A 243 -11.67 17.94 -8.71
C PRO A 243 -10.47 18.90 -8.75
N ASP A 244 -10.11 19.53 -7.63
CA ASP A 244 -8.89 20.33 -7.54
C ASP A 244 -7.64 19.46 -7.60
N CYS A 245 -7.65 18.32 -6.90
CA CYS A 245 -6.58 17.32 -6.99
C CYS A 245 -6.47 16.75 -8.40
N TYR A 246 -7.59 16.39 -9.04
CA TYR A 246 -7.58 15.83 -10.39
C TYR A 246 -7.07 16.81 -11.44
N ARG A 247 -7.39 18.09 -11.28
CA ARG A 247 -6.85 19.16 -12.13
C ARG A 247 -5.35 19.31 -11.97
N GLU A 248 -4.83 19.32 -10.74
CA GLU A 248 -3.39 19.37 -10.48
C GLU A 248 -2.67 18.14 -11.06
N LEU A 249 -3.24 16.95 -10.88
CA LEU A 249 -2.68 15.72 -11.43
C LEU A 249 -2.68 15.72 -12.96
N SER A 250 -3.72 16.24 -13.60
CA SER A 250 -3.81 16.33 -15.07
C SER A 250 -2.81 17.34 -15.66
N GLN A 251 -2.42 18.37 -14.88
CA GLN A 251 -1.43 19.36 -15.30
C GLN A 251 0.00 18.87 -15.11
N SER A 252 0.26 18.12 -14.03
CA SER A 252 1.60 17.70 -13.62
C SER A 252 1.96 16.26 -14.02
N LYS A 253 0.98 15.42 -14.34
CA LYS A 253 1.14 13.98 -14.59
C LYS A 253 0.17 13.48 -15.68
N LYS A 254 0.35 12.25 -16.12
CA LYS A 254 -0.63 11.56 -16.99
C LYS A 254 -1.74 10.95 -16.12
N LEU A 255 -2.90 11.59 -16.03
CA LEU A 255 -4.08 11.08 -15.31
C LEU A 255 -5.02 10.32 -16.26
N VAL A 256 -5.50 9.15 -15.82
CA VAL A 256 -6.59 8.38 -16.45
C VAL A 256 -7.61 8.04 -15.38
N GLN A 257 -8.89 8.34 -15.61
CA GLN A 257 -10.01 7.98 -14.73
C GLN A 257 -11.00 7.10 -15.50
N THR A 258 -11.44 6.00 -14.90
CA THR A 258 -12.34 5.00 -15.51
C THR A 258 -13.38 4.46 -14.55
#